data_AF-A0A812UZI9-F1
#
_entry.id   AF-A0A812UZI9-F1
#
_cell.length_a   1.000
_cell.length_b   1.000
_cell.length_c   1.000
_cell.angle_alpha   90.00
_cell.angle_beta   90.00
_cell.angle_gamma   90.00
#
_symmetry.space_group_name_H-M   'P 1'
#
loop_
_entity.id
_entity.type
_entity.pdbx_description
1 polymer ?
#
loop_
_entity_poly.entity_id
_entity_poly.type
_entity_poly.pdbx_seq_one_letter_code
_entity_poly.pdbx_strand_id
1 'polypeptide(L)'
;MLPMFLKAFACLAPLTGAQCDNATASDWLLYDSGASYLNLPEVDNWSRLNDAQTVWRKLKLLQDPQVGDASVIVSLVDTTFADVSGAEAAPWGLASDCRGSPFSGTMQVNLLNTPFRYEAVLPDATGYKAFGSVSCQSPGLQNCSASCGGLCGFCGLGEQTVTQAELPVVDQCAFDMGVQAWVTTTTSTGTRTTLTSTLTSSVTSSTTTYLGPTSTSTTTITSLTSSTSATVTSTSTATVSITSSSTTTSTTTQVNGYYYYRFTPTQIADEGGSCCCAHAVAELYFRNCGADVDMASVSASNPGGSWQSRPPSNAVDLRLETKWRDSNRRPLILASPELMPVDSYSGGLGIGPWCYGYRGCLEGDDGGDGYYVWQVGADVGAAPRMIGSLEQEMGPWSRQTDGLRQEVLRLRGGSSMGVRPEEQEGYEYPRGPPQALGGYLTAQHAQENADEYQETINPVPAMPRRPNEIWKCYGATGTADPMSHLLEGLEKVIKGNKPEELSKSVTIHPCPLYTL
;
A
#
# COMPACT_ATOMS: atom_id res chain seq x y z
N MET A 1 29.20 -4.46 38.51
CA MET A 1 28.67 -5.04 37.26
C MET A 1 27.34 -5.70 37.60
N LEU A 2 26.24 -5.00 37.32
CA LEU A 2 24.87 -5.51 37.46
C LEU A 2 24.24 -5.44 36.08
N PRO A 3 23.54 -6.49 35.60
CA PRO A 3 22.88 -6.42 34.31
C PRO A 3 21.64 -5.53 34.41
N MET A 4 21.56 -4.51 33.55
CA MET A 4 20.33 -3.80 33.27
C MET A 4 19.33 -4.78 32.65
N PHE A 5 18.20 -4.99 33.33
CA PHE A 5 17.04 -5.63 32.74
C PHE A 5 16.37 -4.66 31.78
N LEU A 6 16.40 -5.00 30.49
CA LEU A 6 15.52 -4.43 29.47
C LEU A 6 14.10 -4.94 29.78
N LYS A 7 13.26 -4.10 30.37
CA LYS A 7 11.81 -4.34 30.48
C LYS A 7 11.15 -3.72 29.25
N ALA A 8 10.94 -4.53 28.22
CA ALA A 8 9.93 -4.24 27.20
C ALA A 8 8.57 -4.50 27.85
N PHE A 9 7.87 -3.44 28.28
CA PHE A 9 6.46 -3.54 28.62
C PHE A 9 5.65 -3.35 27.34
N ALA A 10 4.98 -4.41 26.92
CA ALA A 10 3.92 -4.34 25.93
C ALA A 10 2.79 -3.44 26.46
N CYS A 11 2.23 -2.60 25.58
CA CYS A 11 0.99 -1.87 25.81
C CYS A 11 -0.15 -2.87 26.10
N LEU A 12 -0.40 -3.15 27.37
CA LEU A 12 -1.55 -3.94 27.84
C LEU A 12 -2.58 -3.06 28.58
N ALA A 13 -2.56 -1.74 28.36
CA ALA A 13 -3.64 -0.89 28.81
C ALA A 13 -4.85 -1.10 27.86
N PRO A 14 -6.01 -1.55 28.35
CA PRO A 14 -7.21 -1.60 27.53
C PRO A 14 -7.52 -0.18 27.04
N LEU A 15 -7.63 -0.02 25.72
CA LEU A 15 -8.10 1.19 25.06
C LEU A 15 -9.46 1.56 25.63
N THR A 16 -9.54 2.58 26.49
CA THR A 16 -10.83 3.12 26.91
C THR A 16 -10.88 4.61 26.62
N GLY A 17 -11.74 4.97 25.65
CA GLY A 17 -12.68 6.08 25.85
C GLY A 17 -12.61 7.26 24.90
N ALA A 18 -11.65 7.34 23.98
CA ALA A 18 -11.67 8.37 22.95
C ALA A 18 -11.03 7.85 21.67
N GLN A 19 -11.76 7.97 20.54
CA GLN A 19 -11.30 7.77 19.17
C GLN A 19 -11.26 6.33 18.61
N CYS A 20 -12.12 5.44 19.09
CA CYS A 20 -12.63 4.36 18.24
C CYS A 20 -14.14 4.51 17.91
N ASP A 21 -14.71 5.66 18.26
CA ASP A 21 -16.17 5.84 18.43
C ASP A 21 -17.00 5.74 17.13
N ASN A 22 -16.36 5.62 15.97
CA ASN A 22 -17.04 5.48 14.68
C ASN A 22 -16.64 4.24 13.87
N ALA A 23 -15.70 3.41 14.33
CA ALA A 23 -15.41 2.18 13.60
C ALA A 23 -16.48 1.13 13.95
N THR A 24 -17.43 0.95 13.04
CA THR A 24 -18.38 -0.16 13.10
C THR A 24 -17.58 -1.46 13.13
N ALA A 25 -17.92 -2.38 14.03
CA ALA A 25 -17.34 -3.72 14.06
C ALA A 25 -17.37 -4.30 12.64
N SER A 26 -16.19 -4.34 12.03
CA SER A 26 -16.05 -4.53 10.60
C SER A 26 -16.01 -6.02 10.31
N ASP A 27 -16.84 -6.45 9.36
CA ASP A 27 -16.95 -7.83 8.86
C ASP A 27 -15.67 -8.32 8.14
N TRP A 28 -14.49 -7.75 8.39
CA TRP A 28 -13.23 -8.19 7.78
C TRP A 28 -12.72 -9.50 8.37
N LEU A 29 -13.09 -9.87 9.60
CA LEU A 29 -12.62 -11.09 10.25
C LEU A 29 -13.74 -12.15 10.32
N LEU A 30 -13.46 -13.35 9.82
CA LEU A 30 -14.34 -14.51 9.91
C LEU A 30 -13.62 -15.68 10.58
N TYR A 31 -14.32 -16.41 11.44
CA TYR A 31 -13.86 -17.70 11.94
C TYR A 31 -14.73 -18.82 11.37
N ASP A 32 -14.11 -19.73 10.62
CA ASP A 32 -14.80 -20.88 10.04
C ASP A 32 -13.93 -22.14 10.15
N SER A 33 -14.57 -23.27 10.46
CA SER A 33 -13.94 -24.58 10.50
C SER A 33 -12.62 -24.68 11.31
N GLY A 34 -12.49 -23.86 12.36
CA GLY A 34 -11.32 -23.87 13.24
C GLY A 34 -10.15 -23.00 12.75
N ALA A 35 -10.37 -22.12 11.78
CA ALA A 35 -9.37 -21.17 11.30
C ALA A 35 -9.96 -19.77 11.15
N SER A 36 -9.10 -18.76 11.31
CA SER A 36 -9.42 -17.36 11.07
C SER A 36 -9.15 -16.99 9.62
N TYR A 37 -10.04 -16.19 9.03
CA TYR A 37 -9.99 -15.74 7.64
C TYR A 37 -10.21 -14.23 7.56
N LEU A 38 -9.42 -13.56 6.75
CA LEU A 38 -9.65 -12.19 6.29
C LEU A 38 -10.68 -12.23 5.15
N ASN A 39 -11.84 -11.60 5.34
CA ASN A 39 -12.81 -11.38 4.29
C ASN A 39 -12.31 -10.29 3.34
N LEU A 40 -12.23 -10.63 2.05
CA LEU A 40 -11.89 -9.68 1.00
C LEU A 40 -13.19 -9.12 0.39
N PRO A 41 -13.18 -7.88 -0.11
CA PRO A 41 -14.21 -7.40 -1.02
C PRO A 41 -14.45 -8.42 -2.16
N GLU A 42 -15.73 -8.73 -2.44
CA GLU A 42 -16.11 -9.74 -3.43
C GLU A 42 -15.61 -9.41 -4.84
N VAL A 43 -15.37 -8.14 -5.11
CA VAL A 43 -14.84 -7.63 -6.37
C VAL A 43 -13.35 -7.32 -6.22
N ASP A 44 -12.60 -7.55 -7.29
CA ASP A 44 -11.23 -7.03 -7.47
C ASP A 44 -10.14 -7.68 -6.60
N ASN A 45 -10.27 -8.97 -6.29
CA ASN A 45 -9.22 -9.75 -5.66
C ASN A 45 -8.88 -10.99 -6.49
N TRP A 46 -7.84 -10.90 -7.32
CA TRP A 46 -7.44 -12.00 -8.19
C TRP A 46 -5.96 -11.96 -8.55
N SER A 47 -5.42 -13.11 -8.94
CA SER A 47 -4.03 -13.24 -9.39
C SER A 47 -3.98 -14.18 -10.59
N ARG A 48 -3.04 -13.94 -11.51
CA ARG A 48 -2.83 -14.76 -12.70
C ARG A 48 -1.40 -15.23 -12.79
N LEU A 49 -1.28 -16.53 -13.04
CA LEU A 49 -0.02 -17.23 -13.26
C LEU A 49 -0.13 -17.98 -14.59
N ASN A 50 0.55 -17.50 -15.63
CA ASN A 50 0.39 -18.00 -17.00
C ASN A 50 -1.09 -17.96 -17.45
N ASP A 51 -1.69 -19.12 -17.76
CA ASP A 51 -3.10 -19.26 -18.13
C ASP A 51 -4.04 -19.50 -16.93
N ALA A 52 -3.48 -19.72 -15.75
CA ALA A 52 -4.28 -19.88 -14.56
C ALA A 52 -4.69 -18.53 -13.96
N GLN A 53 -5.91 -18.47 -13.44
CA GLN A 53 -6.44 -17.35 -12.69
C GLN A 53 -7.08 -17.85 -11.41
N THR A 54 -6.81 -17.20 -10.30
CA THR A 54 -7.46 -17.46 -9.03
C THR A 54 -8.10 -16.19 -8.51
N VAL A 55 -9.40 -16.26 -8.23
CA VAL A 55 -10.20 -15.17 -7.64
C VAL A 55 -10.39 -15.50 -6.17
N TRP A 56 -10.00 -14.58 -5.30
CA TRP A 56 -9.92 -14.79 -3.86
C TRP A 56 -11.04 -14.05 -3.16
N ARG A 57 -11.84 -14.74 -2.35
CA ARG A 57 -12.89 -14.11 -1.53
C ARG A 57 -12.46 -13.96 -0.07
N LYS A 58 -11.56 -14.81 0.40
CA LYS A 58 -10.98 -14.74 1.74
C LYS A 58 -9.53 -15.21 1.74
N LEU A 59 -8.75 -14.72 2.69
CA LEU A 59 -7.39 -15.21 2.96
C LEU A 59 -7.34 -15.87 4.32
N LYS A 60 -6.74 -17.05 4.41
CA LYS A 60 -6.54 -17.72 5.70
C LYS A 60 -5.43 -17.02 6.49
N LEU A 61 -5.72 -16.67 7.74
CA LEU A 61 -4.73 -16.24 8.70
C LEU A 61 -4.01 -17.48 9.24
N LEU A 62 -2.67 -17.45 9.26
CA LEU A 62 -1.87 -18.56 9.80
C LEU A 62 -1.83 -18.57 11.33
N GLN A 63 -2.19 -17.45 11.95
CA GLN A 63 -2.27 -17.25 13.40
C GLN A 63 -3.56 -16.48 13.71
N ASP A 64 -4.19 -16.78 14.85
CA ASP A 64 -5.35 -16.03 15.30
C ASP A 64 -4.91 -14.62 15.75
N PRO A 65 -5.48 -13.55 15.17
CA PRO A 65 -5.06 -12.19 15.45
C PRO A 65 -5.34 -11.83 16.91
N GLN A 66 -4.42 -11.11 17.54
CA GLN A 66 -4.52 -10.58 18.90
C GLN A 66 -4.65 -9.06 18.87
N VAL A 67 -5.33 -8.51 19.88
CA VAL A 67 -5.40 -7.05 20.06
C VAL A 67 -3.98 -6.49 20.22
N GLY A 68 -3.66 -5.44 19.47
CA GLY A 68 -2.35 -4.79 19.45
C GLY A 68 -1.36 -5.39 18.45
N ASP A 69 -1.70 -6.45 17.71
CA ASP A 69 -0.86 -6.91 16.61
C ASP A 69 -0.75 -5.82 15.54
N ALA A 70 0.48 -5.55 15.11
CA ALA A 70 0.77 -4.56 14.06
C ALA A 70 0.73 -5.15 12.64
N SER A 71 0.62 -6.47 12.54
CA SER A 71 0.55 -7.21 11.28
C SER A 71 -0.02 -8.61 11.49
N VAL A 72 -0.46 -9.24 10.40
CA VAL A 72 -0.91 -10.64 10.39
C VAL A 72 -0.21 -11.41 9.29
N ILE A 73 -0.03 -12.72 9.48
CA ILE A 73 0.53 -13.60 8.44
C ILE A 73 -0.62 -14.32 7.74
N VAL A 74 -0.71 -14.19 6.43
CA VAL A 74 -1.72 -14.82 5.58
C VAL A 74 -1.14 -15.92 4.71
N SER A 75 -1.94 -16.94 4.42
CA SER A 75 -1.62 -17.94 3.39
C SER A 75 -1.93 -17.38 2.00
N LEU A 76 -0.98 -17.54 1.07
CA LEU A 76 -1.14 -17.14 -0.34
C LEU A 76 -1.69 -18.26 -1.22
N VAL A 77 -1.81 -19.47 -0.68
CA VAL A 77 -2.10 -20.70 -1.45
C VAL A 77 -3.31 -21.49 -0.91
N ASP A 78 -3.95 -21.02 0.17
CA ASP A 78 -5.14 -21.69 0.73
C ASP A 78 -6.39 -21.36 -0.11
N THR A 79 -6.78 -22.27 -0.99
CA THR A 79 -7.88 -22.07 -1.94
C THR A 79 -9.26 -22.37 -1.38
N THR A 80 -9.43 -22.54 -0.06
CA THR A 80 -10.73 -22.89 0.57
C THR A 80 -11.86 -21.94 0.16
N PHE A 81 -11.56 -20.65 -0.02
CA PHE A 81 -12.51 -19.62 -0.43
C PHE A 81 -12.09 -18.91 -1.72
N ALA A 82 -11.46 -19.65 -2.64
CA ALA A 82 -11.00 -19.12 -3.91
C ALA A 82 -11.61 -19.90 -5.10
N ASP A 83 -11.93 -19.17 -6.17
CA ASP A 83 -12.33 -19.76 -7.45
C ASP A 83 -11.10 -19.88 -8.34
N VAL A 84 -10.68 -21.11 -8.63
CA VAL A 84 -9.50 -21.40 -9.46
C VAL A 84 -9.95 -21.78 -10.87
N SER A 85 -9.36 -21.13 -11.87
CA SER A 85 -9.44 -21.55 -13.27
C SER A 85 -8.04 -21.83 -13.82
N GLY A 86 -7.90 -22.91 -14.59
CA GLY A 86 -6.60 -23.40 -15.06
C GLY A 86 -6.11 -24.64 -14.30
N ALA A 87 -4.86 -25.03 -14.56
CA ALA A 87 -4.27 -26.26 -14.02
C ALA A 87 -3.77 -26.11 -12.56
N GLU A 88 -3.34 -24.91 -12.17
CA GLU A 88 -2.72 -24.63 -10.87
C GLU A 88 -3.31 -23.33 -10.31
N ALA A 89 -3.41 -23.20 -8.98
CA ALA A 89 -3.87 -21.97 -8.37
C ALA A 89 -2.77 -20.90 -8.44
N ALA A 90 -3.13 -19.70 -8.89
CA ALA A 90 -2.24 -18.54 -8.84
C ALA A 90 -2.23 -17.99 -7.41
N PRO A 91 -1.06 -17.92 -6.73
CA PRO A 91 -0.99 -17.41 -5.38
C PRO A 91 -1.52 -15.98 -5.26
N TRP A 92 -2.19 -15.64 -4.16
CA TRP A 92 -2.73 -14.29 -3.96
C TRP A 92 -1.61 -13.24 -3.90
N GLY A 93 -1.87 -12.06 -4.47
CA GLY A 93 -0.95 -10.92 -4.38
C GLY A 93 0.35 -11.11 -5.16
N LEU A 94 0.35 -11.99 -6.16
CA LEU A 94 1.49 -12.30 -7.02
C LEU A 94 1.07 -12.22 -8.50
N ALA A 95 1.91 -11.60 -9.33
CA ALA A 95 1.76 -11.58 -10.78
C ALA A 95 3.00 -12.20 -11.42
N SER A 96 2.81 -13.22 -12.28
CA SER A 96 3.93 -13.87 -12.96
C SER A 96 3.53 -14.52 -14.29
N ASP A 97 4.47 -14.51 -15.24
CA ASP A 97 4.38 -15.24 -16.50
C ASP A 97 5.76 -15.71 -16.99
N CYS A 98 5.79 -16.93 -17.50
CA CYS A 98 6.99 -17.59 -18.00
C CYS A 98 7.01 -17.80 -19.52
N ARG A 99 5.95 -17.37 -20.24
CA ARG A 99 5.77 -17.66 -21.67
C ARG A 99 6.55 -16.71 -22.59
N GLY A 100 7.24 -15.72 -22.05
CA GLY A 100 7.94 -14.70 -22.82
C GLY A 100 7.06 -13.52 -23.20
N SER A 101 7.67 -12.50 -23.81
CA SER A 101 6.94 -11.36 -24.37
C SER A 101 6.02 -11.83 -25.52
N PRO A 102 4.77 -11.30 -25.63
CA PRO A 102 4.21 -10.18 -24.88
C PRO A 102 3.38 -10.58 -23.65
N PHE A 103 3.49 -11.82 -23.18
CA PHE A 103 2.64 -12.34 -22.11
C PHE A 103 3.05 -11.77 -20.74
N SER A 104 2.05 -11.43 -19.94
CA SER A 104 2.22 -11.02 -18.55
C SER A 104 1.12 -11.63 -17.70
N GLY A 105 1.50 -12.00 -16.48
CA GLY A 105 0.59 -12.31 -15.41
C GLY A 105 0.14 -11.00 -14.82
N THR A 106 -1.12 -10.95 -14.42
CA THR A 106 -1.71 -9.76 -13.81
C THR A 106 -2.27 -10.11 -12.45
N MET A 107 -2.39 -9.12 -11.58
CA MET A 107 -3.10 -9.27 -10.31
C MET A 107 -3.86 -8.00 -9.97
N GLN A 108 -4.88 -8.16 -9.14
CA GLN A 108 -5.59 -7.10 -8.46
C GLN A 108 -5.73 -7.49 -6.98
N VAL A 109 -5.34 -6.58 -6.10
CA VAL A 109 -5.47 -6.69 -4.65
C VAL A 109 -6.32 -5.53 -4.17
N ASN A 110 -7.43 -5.84 -3.52
CA ASN A 110 -8.33 -4.86 -2.94
C ASN A 110 -8.61 -5.20 -1.47
N LEU A 111 -8.04 -4.40 -0.58
CA LEU A 111 -8.12 -4.46 0.87
C LEU A 111 -8.97 -3.31 1.44
N LEU A 112 -9.72 -2.58 0.60
CA LEU A 112 -10.61 -1.52 1.06
C LEU A 112 -11.62 -2.09 2.07
N ASN A 113 -11.90 -1.30 3.11
CA ASN A 113 -12.73 -1.68 4.27
C ASN A 113 -12.14 -2.79 5.16
N THR A 114 -10.86 -3.10 4.99
CA THR A 114 -10.08 -3.89 5.95
C THR A 114 -9.06 -2.98 6.65
N PRO A 115 -8.51 -3.35 7.81
CA PRO A 115 -7.51 -2.54 8.50
C PRO A 115 -6.09 -2.77 7.97
N PHE A 116 -5.92 -3.45 6.82
CA PHE A 116 -4.61 -3.87 6.31
C PHE A 116 -4.20 -3.09 5.07
N ARG A 117 -2.89 -3.03 4.82
CA ARG A 117 -2.33 -2.58 3.55
C ARG A 117 -1.60 -3.69 2.83
N TYR A 118 -1.47 -3.53 1.52
CA TYR A 118 -0.62 -4.37 0.69
C TYR A 118 0.74 -3.68 0.51
N GLU A 119 1.81 -4.40 0.83
CA GLU A 119 3.18 -3.90 0.69
C GLU A 119 3.96 -4.85 -0.22
N ALA A 120 4.18 -4.44 -1.47
CA ALA A 120 4.88 -5.25 -2.45
C ALA A 120 6.34 -5.45 -2.01
N VAL A 121 6.75 -6.71 -1.83
CA VAL A 121 8.16 -7.07 -1.57
C VAL A 121 9.00 -6.80 -2.82
N LEU A 122 8.41 -7.04 -4.00
CA LEU A 122 9.01 -6.81 -5.31
C LEU A 122 8.11 -5.85 -6.10
N PRO A 123 8.27 -4.52 -5.92
CA PRO A 123 7.48 -3.53 -6.66
C PRO A 123 7.79 -3.53 -8.15
N ASP A 124 9.00 -3.91 -8.55
CA ASP A 124 9.41 -4.09 -9.95
C ASP A 124 9.58 -5.58 -10.29
N ALA A 125 9.29 -5.94 -11.54
CA ALA A 125 9.40 -7.32 -11.99
C ALA A 125 10.86 -7.82 -11.92
N THR A 126 11.03 -8.98 -11.30
CA THR A 126 12.31 -9.71 -11.19
C THR A 126 12.23 -11.02 -11.98
N GLY A 127 13.38 -11.54 -12.42
CA GLY A 127 13.49 -12.78 -13.19
C GLY A 127 14.23 -12.61 -14.53
N TYR A 128 14.20 -13.63 -15.39
CA TYR A 128 14.95 -13.60 -16.64
C TYR A 128 14.19 -12.81 -17.73
N LYS A 129 14.80 -11.71 -18.18
CA LYS A 129 14.17 -10.71 -19.08
C LYS A 129 12.79 -10.26 -18.56
N ALA A 130 12.71 -10.06 -17.25
CA ALA A 130 11.48 -9.64 -16.60
C ALA A 130 11.11 -8.21 -17.01
N PHE A 131 9.81 -7.95 -17.09
CA PHE A 131 9.24 -6.62 -17.28
C PHE A 131 7.94 -6.52 -16.48
N GLY A 132 7.58 -5.29 -16.11
CA GLY A 132 6.38 -5.03 -15.32
C GLY A 132 6.66 -4.41 -13.96
N SER A 133 5.58 -4.03 -13.27
CA SER A 133 5.63 -3.43 -11.93
C SER A 133 4.29 -3.56 -11.22
N VAL A 134 4.31 -3.27 -9.92
CA VAL A 134 3.15 -3.13 -9.04
C VAL A 134 2.83 -1.65 -8.88
N SER A 135 1.56 -1.29 -9.01
CA SER A 135 1.04 0.06 -8.79
C SER A 135 -0.03 0.02 -7.70
N CYS A 136 0.13 0.84 -6.67
CA CYS A 136 -0.79 0.92 -5.54
C CYS A 136 -1.36 2.33 -5.38
N GLN A 137 -2.66 2.43 -5.12
CA GLN A 137 -3.32 3.70 -4.83
C GLN A 137 -2.95 4.18 -3.43
N SER A 138 -2.56 5.46 -3.33
CA SER A 138 -2.31 6.16 -2.07
C SER A 138 -3.51 7.05 -1.71
N PRO A 139 -3.78 7.29 -0.41
CA PRO A 139 -3.05 6.79 0.77
C PRO A 139 -3.44 5.35 1.15
N GLY A 140 -2.57 4.68 1.92
CA GLY A 140 -2.90 3.41 2.58
C GLY A 140 -2.59 2.14 1.81
N LEU A 141 -2.26 2.20 0.50
CA LEU A 141 -1.84 1.03 -0.30
C LEU A 141 -2.82 -0.16 -0.22
N GLN A 142 -4.12 0.13 -0.13
CA GLN A 142 -5.16 -0.91 -0.01
C GLN A 142 -5.70 -1.39 -1.35
N ASN A 143 -5.42 -0.68 -2.44
CA ASN A 143 -5.87 -1.06 -3.78
C ASN A 143 -4.69 -1.05 -4.73
N CYS A 144 -4.23 -2.24 -5.11
CA CYS A 144 -3.03 -2.45 -5.90
C CYS A 144 -3.32 -3.31 -7.12
N SER A 145 -2.63 -3.02 -8.21
CA SER A 145 -2.64 -3.83 -9.42
C SER A 145 -1.20 -4.09 -9.89
N ALA A 146 -0.99 -5.18 -10.60
CA ALA A 146 0.30 -5.39 -11.26
C ALA A 146 0.15 -6.13 -12.58
N SER A 147 1.16 -5.96 -13.42
CA SER A 147 1.34 -6.70 -14.67
C SER A 147 2.83 -7.02 -14.79
N CYS A 148 3.17 -8.31 -14.70
CA CYS A 148 4.55 -8.78 -14.66
C CYS A 148 4.73 -10.01 -15.55
N GLY A 149 5.78 -10.02 -16.36
CA GLY A 149 6.06 -11.05 -17.35
C GLY A 149 7.52 -11.05 -17.76
N GLY A 150 7.83 -11.76 -18.84
CA GLY A 150 9.20 -11.99 -19.30
C GLY A 150 9.44 -13.46 -19.64
N LEU A 151 10.70 -13.85 -19.76
CA LEU A 151 11.08 -15.27 -19.83
C LEU A 151 11.20 -15.81 -18.39
N CYS A 152 10.08 -15.79 -17.66
CA CYS A 152 9.94 -16.06 -16.22
C CYS A 152 10.11 -14.81 -15.34
N GLY A 153 9.28 -13.80 -15.58
CA GLY A 153 9.20 -12.62 -14.70
C GLY A 153 8.09 -12.71 -13.66
N PHE A 154 8.30 -12.10 -12.50
CA PHE A 154 7.33 -12.02 -11.41
C PHE A 154 7.49 -10.75 -10.58
N CYS A 155 6.42 -10.31 -9.92
CA CYS A 155 6.42 -9.19 -8.96
C CYS A 155 5.29 -9.37 -7.92
N GLY A 156 5.23 -8.46 -6.94
CA GLY A 156 4.25 -8.50 -5.85
C GLY A 156 4.86 -8.97 -4.54
N LEU A 157 4.28 -9.99 -3.91
CA LEU A 157 4.73 -10.48 -2.59
C LEU A 157 5.97 -11.39 -2.63
N GLY A 158 6.55 -11.65 -3.80
CA GLY A 158 7.74 -12.49 -3.95
C GLY A 158 7.75 -13.33 -5.22
N GLU A 159 8.39 -14.49 -5.16
CA GLU A 159 8.38 -15.50 -6.23
C GLU A 159 7.25 -16.53 -6.05
N GLN A 160 7.03 -17.38 -7.06
CA GLN A 160 5.93 -18.37 -7.06
C GLN A 160 6.01 -19.41 -5.93
N THR A 161 7.18 -19.58 -5.29
CA THR A 161 7.37 -20.51 -4.18
C THR A 161 6.91 -19.93 -2.83
N VAL A 162 6.62 -18.62 -2.78
CA VAL A 162 6.17 -17.96 -1.55
C VAL A 162 4.74 -18.38 -1.25
N THR A 163 4.55 -19.03 -0.09
CA THR A 163 3.25 -19.57 0.34
C THR A 163 2.56 -18.72 1.39
N GLN A 164 3.24 -17.72 1.94
CA GLN A 164 2.74 -16.85 3.01
C GLN A 164 3.29 -15.44 2.88
N ALA A 165 2.54 -14.44 3.37
CA ALA A 165 3.01 -13.07 3.45
C ALA A 165 2.49 -12.38 4.71
N GLU A 166 3.19 -11.32 5.11
CA GLU A 166 2.79 -10.44 6.20
C GLU A 166 1.96 -9.27 5.64
N LEU A 167 0.80 -9.00 6.24
CA LEU A 167 -0.03 -7.84 5.96
C LEU A 167 0.06 -6.85 7.11
N PRO A 168 0.67 -5.67 6.91
CA PRO A 168 0.73 -4.64 7.94
C PRO A 168 -0.65 -4.02 8.22
N VAL A 169 -0.91 -3.72 9.49
CA VAL A 169 -2.10 -2.99 9.94
C VAL A 169 -1.89 -1.49 9.70
N VAL A 170 -2.86 -0.84 9.03
CA VAL A 170 -2.90 0.62 8.81
C VAL A 170 -3.94 1.32 9.68
N ASP A 171 -4.95 0.60 10.15
CA ASP A 171 -5.96 1.10 11.07
C ASP A 171 -6.00 0.19 12.30
N GLN A 172 -5.14 0.51 13.29
CA GLN A 172 -5.01 -0.27 14.51
C GLN A 172 -6.31 -0.32 15.31
N CYS A 173 -7.08 0.77 15.31
CA CYS A 173 -8.35 0.84 16.02
C CYS A 173 -9.39 -0.11 15.42
N ALA A 174 -9.57 -0.08 14.08
CA ALA A 174 -10.48 -0.99 13.40
C ALA A 174 -10.03 -2.46 13.51
N PHE A 175 -8.73 -2.71 13.52
CA PHE A 175 -8.17 -4.04 13.76
C PHE A 175 -8.51 -4.54 15.17
N ASP A 176 -8.15 -3.78 16.21
CA ASP A 176 -8.36 -4.17 17.60
C ASP A 176 -9.84 -4.40 17.93
N MET A 177 -10.73 -3.54 17.40
CA MET A 177 -12.18 -3.72 17.59
C MET A 177 -12.72 -4.94 16.85
N GLY A 178 -12.23 -5.23 15.64
CA GLY A 178 -12.60 -6.45 14.92
C GLY A 178 -12.23 -7.72 15.69
N VAL A 179 -11.01 -7.75 16.25
CA VAL A 179 -10.54 -8.85 17.08
C VAL A 179 -11.35 -8.98 18.38
N GLN A 180 -11.60 -7.88 19.10
CA GLN A 180 -12.40 -7.91 20.34
C GLN A 180 -13.84 -8.37 20.11
N ALA A 181 -14.48 -7.89 19.04
CA ALA A 181 -15.84 -8.29 18.68
C ALA A 181 -15.92 -9.79 18.40
N TRP A 182 -14.90 -10.34 17.72
CA TRP A 182 -14.79 -11.77 17.45
C TRP A 182 -14.66 -12.60 18.74
N VAL A 183 -13.74 -12.25 19.64
CA VAL A 183 -13.54 -12.96 20.93
C VAL A 183 -14.82 -12.96 21.77
N THR A 184 -15.56 -11.85 21.77
CA THR A 184 -16.83 -11.72 22.50
C THR A 184 -17.91 -12.63 21.91
N THR A 185 -17.98 -12.71 20.58
CA THR A 185 -18.99 -13.51 19.87
C THR A 185 -18.76 -15.02 20.08
N THR A 186 -17.52 -15.49 20.01
CA THR A 186 -17.15 -16.90 20.24
C THR A 186 -17.42 -17.33 21.67
N THR A 187 -17.16 -16.46 22.65
CA THR A 187 -17.40 -16.76 24.07
C THR A 187 -18.90 -16.89 24.40
N SER A 188 -19.76 -16.07 23.78
CA SER A 188 -21.20 -16.10 24.04
C SER A 188 -21.88 -17.38 23.51
N THR A 189 -21.41 -17.92 22.39
CA THR A 189 -21.96 -19.14 21.77
C THR A 189 -21.54 -20.41 22.53
N GLY A 190 -20.45 -20.35 23.29
CA GLY A 190 -19.95 -21.42 24.14
C GLY A 190 -20.72 -21.64 25.45
N THR A 191 -21.59 -20.69 25.85
CA THR A 191 -22.53 -20.93 26.97
C THR A 191 -23.70 -21.75 26.45
N ARG A 192 -23.39 -23.02 26.12
CA ARG A 192 -24.37 -24.05 25.84
C ARG A 192 -25.27 -24.12 27.06
N THR A 193 -26.49 -23.57 26.93
CA THR A 193 -27.57 -23.79 27.88
C THR A 193 -27.70 -25.29 28.02
N THR A 194 -27.15 -25.85 29.09
CA THR A 194 -27.51 -27.17 29.57
C THR A 194 -28.95 -27.02 30.02
N LEU A 195 -29.89 -27.13 29.07
CA LEU A 195 -31.27 -27.43 29.39
C LEU A 195 -31.22 -28.79 30.06
N THR A 196 -31.14 -28.80 31.39
CA THR A 196 -31.49 -29.95 32.20
C THR A 196 -32.96 -30.22 31.91
N SER A 197 -33.22 -31.00 30.86
CA SER A 197 -34.51 -31.59 30.61
C SER A 197 -34.77 -32.54 31.78
N THR A 198 -35.47 -32.05 32.78
CA THR A 198 -36.11 -32.89 33.78
C THR A 198 -37.13 -33.73 33.03
N LEU A 199 -36.73 -34.95 32.64
CA LEU A 199 -37.63 -35.99 32.19
C LEU A 199 -38.56 -36.32 33.36
N THR A 200 -39.74 -35.70 33.39
CA THR A 200 -40.84 -36.14 34.26
C THR A 200 -41.33 -37.48 33.71
N SER A 201 -40.78 -38.58 34.22
CA SER A 201 -41.31 -39.91 33.95
C SER A 201 -42.71 -40.02 34.54
N SER A 202 -43.74 -39.95 33.68
CA SER A 202 -45.10 -40.32 34.05
C SER A 202 -45.16 -41.83 34.26
N VAL A 203 -45.10 -42.26 35.53
CA VAL A 203 -45.31 -43.65 35.92
C VAL A 203 -46.80 -43.96 35.84
N THR A 204 -47.21 -44.63 34.76
CA THR A 204 -48.53 -45.26 34.65
C THR A 204 -48.58 -46.45 35.59
N SER A 205 -49.37 -46.35 36.65
CA SER A 205 -49.56 -47.40 37.65
C SER A 205 -50.63 -48.39 37.17
N SER A 206 -50.20 -49.58 36.75
CA SER A 206 -51.08 -50.72 36.45
C SER A 206 -51.30 -51.54 37.72
N THR A 207 -52.50 -51.47 38.29
CA THR A 207 -52.92 -52.27 39.44
C THR A 207 -53.05 -53.74 39.03
N THR A 208 -52.17 -54.61 39.53
CA THR A 208 -52.33 -56.06 39.42
C THR A 208 -52.49 -56.64 40.82
N THR A 209 -53.67 -57.21 41.07
CA THR A 209 -54.05 -57.88 42.31
C THR A 209 -53.33 -59.21 42.41
N TYR A 210 -52.57 -59.45 43.49
CA TYR A 210 -52.04 -60.76 43.84
C TYR A 210 -52.26 -61.06 45.32
N LEU A 211 -52.79 -62.26 45.59
CA LEU A 211 -53.16 -62.76 46.91
C LEU A 211 -52.02 -63.60 47.52
N GLY A 212 -51.42 -63.09 48.62
CA GLY A 212 -50.73 -63.82 49.70
C GLY A 212 -49.47 -64.65 49.38
N PRO A 213 -48.81 -65.27 50.39
CA PRO A 213 -48.68 -64.89 51.80
C PRO A 213 -47.20 -64.75 52.27
N THR A 214 -47.01 -63.98 53.34
CA THR A 214 -45.99 -64.11 54.40
C THR A 214 -44.50 -64.25 54.02
N SER A 215 -43.71 -63.22 54.27
CA SER A 215 -42.53 -63.33 55.17
C SER A 215 -41.93 -61.96 55.54
N THR A 216 -41.39 -61.96 56.74
CA THR A 216 -40.90 -60.91 57.62
C THR A 216 -39.67 -60.16 57.11
N SER A 217 -39.63 -58.83 57.29
CA SER A 217 -38.68 -58.14 58.20
C SER A 217 -38.12 -56.80 57.70
N THR A 218 -38.13 -55.87 58.66
CA THR A 218 -37.23 -54.72 58.88
C THR A 218 -37.50 -53.40 58.15
N THR A 219 -38.19 -52.57 58.94
CA THR A 219 -38.36 -51.13 58.92
C THR A 219 -37.03 -50.36 58.95
N THR A 220 -36.92 -49.28 58.17
CA THR A 220 -36.23 -48.05 58.60
C THR A 220 -37.01 -46.86 58.03
N ILE A 221 -37.59 -46.09 58.94
CA ILE A 221 -38.35 -44.86 58.69
C ILE A 221 -37.38 -43.70 58.90
N THR A 222 -37.26 -42.78 57.95
CA THR A 222 -36.75 -41.42 58.24
C THR A 222 -37.44 -40.39 57.35
N SER A 223 -38.20 -39.53 58.03
CA SER A 223 -38.68 -38.18 57.70
C SER A 223 -39.40 -37.93 56.36
N LEU A 224 -40.73 -37.86 56.45
CA LEU A 224 -41.60 -37.06 55.59
C LEU A 224 -41.31 -35.57 55.80
N THR A 225 -41.14 -34.82 54.70
CA THR A 225 -41.34 -33.37 54.68
C THR A 225 -42.43 -33.06 53.67
N SER A 226 -43.51 -32.50 54.19
CA SER A 226 -44.77 -32.19 53.51
C SER A 226 -44.58 -31.11 52.45
N SER A 227 -45.01 -31.40 51.22
CA SER A 227 -45.21 -30.42 50.15
C SER A 227 -46.61 -29.82 50.28
N THR A 228 -46.69 -28.53 50.58
CA THR A 228 -47.91 -27.73 50.37
C THR A 228 -47.76 -26.94 49.08
N SER A 229 -48.51 -27.34 48.06
CA SER A 229 -48.76 -26.52 46.88
C SER A 229 -49.68 -25.36 47.25
N ALA A 230 -49.22 -24.13 47.03
CA ALA A 230 -50.08 -22.95 46.97
C ALA A 230 -49.99 -22.39 45.54
N THR A 231 -51.04 -22.64 44.76
CA THR A 231 -51.29 -21.92 43.51
C THR A 231 -51.79 -20.53 43.88
N VAL A 232 -50.93 -19.52 43.74
CA VAL A 232 -51.34 -18.11 43.82
C VAL A 232 -51.30 -17.53 42.41
N THR A 233 -52.49 -17.39 41.82
CA THR A 233 -52.70 -16.54 40.66
C THR A 233 -52.75 -15.10 41.16
N SER A 234 -51.65 -14.37 41.05
CA SER A 234 -51.60 -12.93 41.29
C SER A 234 -51.08 -12.22 40.05
N THR A 235 -52.04 -11.66 39.29
CA THR A 235 -51.78 -10.66 38.26
C THR A 235 -51.41 -9.36 38.96
N SER A 236 -50.11 -9.12 39.13
CA SER A 236 -49.60 -7.79 39.52
C SER A 236 -48.61 -7.32 38.47
N THR A 237 -49.02 -6.32 37.70
CA THR A 237 -48.13 -5.52 36.87
C THR A 237 -47.21 -4.72 37.80
N ALA A 238 -46.07 -5.29 38.16
CA ALA A 238 -45.02 -4.61 38.89
C ALA A 238 -44.14 -3.87 37.89
N THR A 239 -44.26 -2.54 37.86
CA THR A 239 -43.30 -1.66 37.17
C THR A 239 -42.00 -1.67 37.97
N VAL A 240 -41.06 -2.51 37.58
CA VAL A 240 -39.70 -2.53 38.13
C VAL A 240 -38.98 -1.29 37.63
N SER A 241 -38.87 -0.26 38.48
CA SER A 241 -37.97 0.87 38.23
C SER A 241 -36.58 0.47 38.70
N ILE A 242 -35.74 0.06 37.75
CA ILE A 242 -34.31 -0.19 38.00
C ILE A 242 -33.65 1.18 38.10
N THR A 243 -33.41 1.65 39.32
CA THR A 243 -32.56 2.82 39.55
C THR A 243 -31.11 2.37 39.42
N SER A 244 -30.58 2.48 38.21
CA SER A 244 -29.15 2.29 37.93
C SER A 244 -28.37 3.45 38.55
N SER A 245 -27.91 3.30 39.79
CA SER A 245 -26.90 4.18 40.36
C SER A 245 -25.55 3.86 39.72
N SER A 246 -25.24 4.56 38.63
CA SER A 246 -23.93 4.54 37.98
C SER A 246 -22.92 5.30 38.85
N THR A 247 -22.11 4.56 39.61
CA THR A 247 -20.95 5.12 40.29
C THR A 247 -19.86 5.35 39.23
N THR A 248 -19.79 6.56 38.68
CA THR A 248 -18.74 6.97 37.74
C THR A 248 -17.41 7.02 38.49
N THR A 249 -16.66 5.94 38.44
CA THR A 249 -15.28 5.91 38.95
C THR A 249 -14.42 6.50 37.85
N SER A 250 -14.05 7.78 37.99
CA SER A 250 -13.12 8.45 37.07
C SER A 250 -11.71 7.88 37.25
N THR A 251 -11.42 6.77 36.60
CA THR A 251 -10.03 6.34 36.35
C THR A 251 -9.37 7.41 35.49
N THR A 252 -8.40 8.12 36.06
CA THR A 252 -7.57 9.08 35.34
C THR A 252 -6.63 8.26 34.45
N THR A 253 -7.04 7.99 33.22
CA THR A 253 -6.23 7.28 32.23
C THR A 253 -5.05 8.16 31.87
N GLN A 254 -3.85 7.68 32.16
CA GLN A 254 -2.60 8.35 31.78
C GLN A 254 -2.50 8.31 30.25
N VAL A 255 -2.77 9.44 29.60
CA VAL A 255 -2.56 9.61 28.16
C VAL A 255 -1.06 9.55 27.92
N ASN A 256 -0.61 8.64 27.04
CA ASN A 256 0.79 8.58 26.63
C ASN A 256 1.05 9.70 25.61
N GLY A 257 1.50 10.84 26.10
CA GLY A 257 1.93 11.97 25.29
C GLY A 257 3.11 12.67 25.95
N TYR A 258 3.69 13.63 25.25
CA TYR A 258 4.82 14.40 25.74
C TYR A 258 4.55 15.90 25.59
N TYR A 259 5.18 16.71 26.44
CA TYR A 259 5.13 18.18 26.30
C TYR A 259 6.20 18.67 25.32
N TYR A 260 7.29 17.92 25.18
CA TYR A 260 8.40 18.26 24.31
C TYR A 260 8.67 17.15 23.32
N TYR A 261 8.91 17.52 22.07
CA TYR A 261 9.35 16.62 21.01
C TYR A 261 10.65 17.13 20.42
N ARG A 262 11.63 16.26 20.27
CA ARG A 262 12.93 16.56 19.68
C ARG A 262 13.05 15.83 18.34
N PHE A 263 13.04 16.58 17.26
CA PHE A 263 13.30 16.09 15.92
C PHE A 263 14.79 16.28 15.57
N THR A 264 15.52 15.18 15.48
CA THR A 264 16.95 15.15 15.16
C THR A 264 17.14 14.59 13.75
N PRO A 265 17.51 15.41 12.75
CA PRO A 265 17.74 14.87 11.42
C PRO A 265 19.03 14.04 11.41
N THR A 266 18.94 12.81 10.93
CA THR A 266 20.01 11.79 10.96
C THR A 266 20.69 11.61 9.62
N GLN A 267 20.00 11.90 8.52
CA GLN A 267 20.55 11.79 7.18
C GLN A 267 20.02 12.90 6.28
N ILE A 268 20.91 13.45 5.46
CA ILE A 268 20.57 14.31 4.33
C ILE A 268 20.61 13.41 3.10
N ALA A 269 19.64 13.51 2.19
CA ALA A 269 19.78 12.84 0.91
C ALA A 269 21.07 13.35 0.23
N ASP A 270 22.09 12.49 0.16
CA ASP A 270 23.37 12.78 -0.49
C ASP A 270 23.15 12.77 -2.01
N GLU A 271 22.52 13.81 -2.55
CA GLU A 271 22.41 14.00 -3.99
C GLU A 271 23.69 14.65 -4.53
N GLY A 272 24.85 13.98 -4.40
CA GLY A 272 26.06 14.17 -5.23
C GLY A 272 26.59 15.61 -5.46
N GLY A 273 26.11 16.60 -4.71
CA GLY A 273 26.23 18.01 -5.03
C GLY A 273 26.53 18.82 -3.77
N SER A 274 27.65 19.55 -3.81
CA SER A 274 28.27 20.29 -2.70
C SER A 274 27.38 21.38 -2.04
N CYS A 275 26.11 21.55 -2.39
CA CYS A 275 25.26 22.65 -1.93
C CYS A 275 24.29 22.30 -0.78
N CYS A 276 24.13 21.03 -0.39
CA CYS A 276 23.17 20.60 0.64
C CYS A 276 23.75 20.43 2.05
N CYS A 277 24.55 21.40 2.51
CA CYS A 277 25.11 21.39 3.86
C CYS A 277 24.11 21.72 4.99
N ALA A 278 22.82 21.86 4.69
CA ALA A 278 21.81 22.29 5.66
C ALA A 278 20.55 21.44 5.60
N HIS A 279 20.00 21.13 6.78
CA HIS A 279 18.69 20.51 6.92
C HIS A 279 17.61 21.55 6.64
N ALA A 280 16.54 21.14 5.98
CA ALA A 280 15.37 21.98 5.79
C ALA A 280 14.10 21.16 5.97
N VAL A 281 13.15 21.70 6.74
CA VAL A 281 11.82 21.12 6.95
C VAL A 281 10.80 22.22 6.70
N ALA A 282 9.87 21.99 5.79
CA ALA A 282 8.81 22.95 5.51
C ALA A 282 7.64 22.81 6.46
N GLU A 283 7.30 21.58 6.84
CA GLU A 283 6.24 21.33 7.83
C GLU A 283 6.48 19.98 8.51
N LEU A 284 6.12 19.87 9.78
CA LEU A 284 6.02 18.62 10.52
C LEU A 284 4.56 18.40 10.90
N TYR A 285 4.04 17.24 10.53
CA TYR A 285 2.70 16.81 10.90
C TYR A 285 2.82 15.67 11.90
N PHE A 286 2.18 15.82 13.05
CA PHE A 286 2.03 14.75 14.02
C PHE A 286 0.67 14.09 13.88
N ARG A 287 0.65 12.80 14.11
CA ARG A 287 -0.55 11.99 14.10
C ARG A 287 -0.66 11.19 15.39
N ASN A 288 -1.90 10.94 15.76
CA ASN A 288 -2.27 10.07 16.85
C ASN A 288 -3.50 9.28 16.44
N CYS A 289 -3.38 7.95 16.43
CA CYS A 289 -4.38 7.02 15.94
C CYS A 289 -4.88 7.38 14.53
N GLY A 290 -3.96 7.79 13.66
CA GLY A 290 -4.26 8.18 12.27
C GLY A 290 -4.91 9.55 12.08
N ALA A 291 -5.30 10.25 13.15
CA ALA A 291 -5.80 11.63 13.09
C ALA A 291 -4.64 12.63 13.21
N ASP A 292 -4.71 13.73 12.46
CA ASP A 292 -3.73 14.82 12.58
C ASP A 292 -3.89 15.52 13.95
N VAL A 293 -2.77 15.72 14.63
CA VAL A 293 -2.69 16.44 15.91
C VAL A 293 -2.67 17.94 15.62
N ASP A 294 -3.43 18.72 16.40
CA ASP A 294 -3.43 20.18 16.26
C ASP A 294 -2.08 20.77 16.70
N MET A 295 -1.36 21.34 15.74
CA MET A 295 -0.04 21.94 15.94
C MET A 295 -0.11 23.46 16.20
N ALA A 296 -1.30 24.08 16.21
CA ALA A 296 -1.45 25.54 16.27
C ALA A 296 -0.89 26.18 17.55
N SER A 297 -0.84 25.43 18.65
CA SER A 297 -0.32 25.90 19.95
C SER A 297 1.16 25.53 20.18
N VAL A 298 1.76 24.75 19.26
CA VAL A 298 3.12 24.23 19.40
C VAL A 298 4.12 25.33 19.09
N SER A 299 5.08 25.52 19.98
CA SER A 299 6.23 26.39 19.76
C SER A 299 7.43 25.59 19.29
N ALA A 300 8.23 26.15 18.37
CA ALA A 300 9.42 25.50 17.85
C ALA A 300 10.69 26.28 18.18
N SER A 301 11.75 25.57 18.56
CA SER A 301 13.06 26.14 18.86
C SER A 301 14.19 25.26 18.31
N ASN A 302 15.37 25.83 18.08
CA ASN A 302 16.52 25.09 17.57
C ASN A 302 17.79 25.55 18.30
N PRO A 303 18.06 25.02 19.50
CA PRO A 303 19.18 25.47 20.32
C PRO A 303 20.53 25.24 19.63
N GLY A 304 21.33 26.31 19.50
CA GLY A 304 22.61 26.27 18.78
C GLY A 304 22.47 26.22 17.26
N GLY A 305 21.24 26.39 16.76
CA GLY A 305 20.91 26.50 15.35
C GLY A 305 21.55 27.67 14.63
N SER A 306 21.51 27.60 13.31
CA SER A 306 21.90 28.67 12.40
C SER A 306 20.69 29.16 11.58
N TRP A 307 20.88 30.21 10.77
CA TRP A 307 19.87 30.76 9.83
C TRP A 307 18.61 31.38 10.44
N GLN A 308 18.77 32.56 11.06
CA GLN A 308 17.67 33.34 11.63
C GLN A 308 16.57 33.74 10.62
N SER A 309 16.86 33.81 9.31
CA SER A 309 15.87 34.14 8.28
C SER A 309 14.90 33.01 7.96
N ARG A 310 15.14 31.80 8.46
CA ARG A 310 14.31 30.60 8.28
C ARG A 310 14.09 29.95 9.65
N PRO A 311 13.36 30.64 10.55
CA PRO A 311 13.27 30.26 11.95
C PRO A 311 12.62 28.90 12.16
N PRO A 312 12.82 28.27 13.32
CA PRO A 312 12.19 27.00 13.71
C PRO A 312 10.67 26.99 13.59
N SER A 313 10.01 28.13 13.82
CA SER A 313 8.55 28.26 13.72
C SER A 313 8.00 27.94 12.33
N ASN A 314 8.82 28.07 11.28
CA ASN A 314 8.45 27.72 9.91
C ASN A 314 8.31 26.21 9.68
N ALA A 315 8.56 25.35 10.66
CA ALA A 315 8.34 23.91 10.54
C ALA A 315 6.97 23.47 11.06
N VAL A 316 6.18 24.39 11.64
CA VAL A 316 4.88 24.11 12.27
C VAL A 316 3.89 25.26 12.02
N ASP A 317 4.08 26.02 10.94
CA ASP A 317 3.24 27.19 10.62
C ASP A 317 2.12 26.86 9.63
N LEU A 318 1.99 25.57 9.26
CA LEU A 318 1.05 25.04 8.28
C LEU A 318 1.25 25.64 6.87
N ARG A 319 2.46 26.10 6.53
CA ARG A 319 2.77 26.70 5.23
C ARG A 319 3.96 26.03 4.56
N LEU A 320 3.68 25.19 3.57
CA LEU A 320 4.69 24.53 2.73
C LEU A 320 5.59 25.50 1.91
N GLU A 321 5.30 26.80 1.92
CA GLU A 321 6.06 27.86 1.27
C GLU A 321 7.20 28.39 2.16
N THR A 322 7.06 28.24 3.47
CA THR A 322 8.12 28.56 4.43
C THR A 322 8.89 27.27 4.74
N LYS A 323 10.08 27.42 5.32
CA LYS A 323 10.82 26.27 5.86
C LYS A 323 11.74 26.73 6.96
N TRP A 324 11.88 25.90 7.98
CA TRP A 324 13.00 25.95 8.91
C TRP A 324 14.26 25.46 8.19
N ARG A 325 15.42 26.05 8.48
CA ARG A 325 16.71 25.62 7.94
C ARG A 325 17.79 25.65 9.02
N ASP A 326 18.64 24.63 9.07
CA ASP A 326 19.83 24.65 9.93
C ASP A 326 21.04 23.96 9.28
N SER A 327 22.16 24.67 9.19
CA SER A 327 23.45 24.12 8.76
C SER A 327 24.26 23.49 9.89
N ASN A 328 23.92 23.75 11.15
CA ASN A 328 24.64 23.20 12.30
C ASN A 328 24.14 21.80 12.69
N ARG A 329 23.10 21.29 12.00
CA ARG A 329 22.48 19.97 12.23
C ARG A 329 22.02 19.78 13.67
N ARG A 330 21.56 20.85 14.30
CA ARG A 330 20.99 20.85 15.65
C ARG A 330 19.54 20.37 15.61
N PRO A 331 19.06 19.73 16.68
CA PRO A 331 17.71 19.23 16.75
C PRO A 331 16.69 20.36 16.81
N LEU A 332 15.56 20.17 16.13
CA LEU A 332 14.38 21.00 16.28
C LEU A 332 13.61 20.51 17.51
N ILE A 333 13.34 21.40 18.46
CA ILE A 333 12.57 21.10 19.67
C ILE A 333 11.21 21.78 19.53
N LEU A 334 10.16 20.97 19.57
CA LEU A 334 8.78 21.38 19.62
C LEU A 334 8.29 21.30 21.06
N ALA A 335 7.63 22.34 21.55
CA ALA A 335 7.07 22.40 22.89
C ALA A 335 5.58 22.74 22.80
N SER A 336 4.75 21.86 23.33
CA SER A 336 3.30 22.00 23.44
C SER A 336 2.92 22.47 24.86
N PRO A 337 1.97 23.41 25.01
CA PRO A 337 1.45 23.80 26.33
C PRO A 337 0.62 22.69 26.99
N GLU A 338 0.13 21.74 26.20
CA GLU A 338 -0.68 20.60 26.64
C GLU A 338 0.00 19.28 26.28
N LEU A 339 -0.34 18.22 27.02
CA LEU A 339 0.19 16.89 26.76
C LEU A 339 -0.28 16.44 25.37
N MET A 340 0.65 16.26 24.45
CA MET A 340 0.34 15.98 23.06
C MET A 340 0.59 14.49 22.80
N PRO A 341 -0.42 13.67 22.50
CA PRO A 341 -0.21 12.28 22.11
C PRO A 341 0.25 12.23 20.66
N VAL A 342 1.30 11.46 20.38
CA VAL A 342 1.87 11.29 19.03
C VAL A 342 2.31 9.85 18.87
N ASP A 343 1.82 9.17 17.83
CA ASP A 343 2.22 7.80 17.46
C ASP A 343 3.01 7.73 16.15
N SER A 344 2.88 8.77 15.32
CA SER A 344 3.51 8.85 14.01
C SER A 344 3.71 10.30 13.59
N TYR A 345 4.65 10.52 12.68
CA TYR A 345 4.91 11.84 12.13
C TYR A 345 5.23 11.77 10.64
N SER A 346 5.01 12.89 9.95
CA SER A 346 5.43 13.09 8.57
C SER A 346 5.99 14.49 8.36
N GLY A 347 6.72 14.69 7.26
CA GLY A 347 7.38 15.95 6.95
C GLY A 347 7.04 16.47 5.56
N GLY A 348 6.77 17.77 5.44
CA GLY A 348 6.72 18.47 4.16
C GLY A 348 8.12 18.96 3.75
N LEU A 349 8.49 18.77 2.47
CA LEU A 349 9.76 19.29 1.92
C LEU A 349 9.65 20.74 1.40
N GLY A 350 8.43 21.23 1.25
CA GLY A 350 8.12 22.56 0.73
C GLY A 350 8.45 22.76 -0.74
N ILE A 351 7.98 23.87 -1.30
CA ILE A 351 8.19 24.20 -2.71
C ILE A 351 9.46 25.04 -2.85
N GLY A 352 10.51 24.49 -3.46
CA GLY A 352 11.68 25.28 -3.89
C GLY A 352 12.97 24.48 -4.07
N PRO A 353 13.84 24.87 -5.03
CA PRO A 353 14.87 24.02 -5.66
C PRO A 353 16.06 23.61 -4.80
N TRP A 354 15.99 23.75 -3.48
CA TRP A 354 17.13 23.56 -2.58
C TRP A 354 16.84 22.49 -1.53
N CYS A 355 17.51 21.35 -1.72
CA CYS A 355 17.68 20.20 -0.83
C CYS A 355 16.38 19.46 -0.47
N TYR A 356 16.20 18.29 -1.09
CA TYR A 356 15.06 17.42 -0.89
C TYR A 356 15.50 16.12 -0.22
N GLY A 357 14.76 15.69 0.80
CA GLY A 357 14.99 14.42 1.47
C GLY A 357 15.86 14.55 2.72
N TYR A 358 15.26 14.22 3.85
CA TYR A 358 15.96 13.96 5.10
C TYR A 358 15.36 12.71 5.74
N ARG A 359 16.19 11.99 6.50
CA ARG A 359 15.72 11.09 7.56
C ARG A 359 15.95 11.77 8.89
N GLY A 360 15.05 11.57 9.83
CA GLY A 360 15.20 12.07 11.19
C GLY A 360 14.70 11.06 12.20
N CYS A 361 15.04 11.31 13.47
CA CYS A 361 14.50 10.61 14.63
C CYS A 361 13.65 11.60 15.43
N LEU A 362 12.53 11.13 15.97
CA LEU A 362 11.67 11.90 16.85
C LEU A 362 11.78 11.34 18.27
N GLU A 363 11.91 12.19 19.27
CA GLU A 363 12.04 11.78 20.67
C GLU A 363 11.08 12.60 21.52
N GLY A 364 10.42 12.00 22.51
CA GLY A 364 9.44 12.68 23.37
C GLY A 364 9.96 12.87 24.79
N ASP A 365 9.61 13.96 25.45
CA ASP A 365 9.97 14.28 26.85
C ASP A 365 8.77 14.93 27.59
N ASP A 366 8.49 14.44 28.80
CA ASP A 366 7.41 14.90 29.67
C ASP A 366 7.81 16.12 30.53
N GLY A 367 9.01 16.66 30.33
CA GLY A 367 9.59 17.73 31.13
C GLY A 367 10.44 17.23 32.30
N GLY A 368 10.69 15.91 32.37
CA GLY A 368 11.58 15.24 33.32
C GLY A 368 13.05 15.21 32.86
N ASP A 369 13.86 14.35 33.49
CA ASP A 369 15.32 14.30 33.30
C ASP A 369 15.80 13.67 31.96
N GLY A 370 14.95 13.58 30.91
CA GLY A 370 15.43 13.17 29.59
C GLY A 370 14.38 12.76 28.55
N TYR A 371 14.86 12.62 27.31
CA TYR A 371 14.06 12.22 26.14
C TYR A 371 13.97 10.70 25.98
N TYR A 372 12.77 10.21 25.67
CA TYR A 372 12.47 8.85 25.25
C TYR A 372 12.52 8.76 23.71
N VAL A 373 13.30 7.80 23.20
CA VAL A 373 13.58 7.68 21.75
C VAL A 373 12.47 6.93 21.03
N TRP A 374 11.87 7.56 20.01
CA TRP A 374 10.99 6.91 19.04
C TRP A 374 11.69 6.82 17.68
N GLN A 375 12.10 5.62 17.29
CA GLN A 375 12.76 5.43 16.00
C GLN A 375 11.75 4.97 14.96
N VAL A 376 11.11 5.92 14.28
CA VAL A 376 10.34 5.65 13.05
C VAL A 376 11.08 6.30 11.90
N GLY A 377 11.77 5.49 11.10
CA GLY A 377 12.44 5.96 9.89
C GLY A 377 11.41 6.26 8.80
N ALA A 378 10.78 7.43 8.86
CA ALA A 378 9.97 7.91 7.75
C ALA A 378 10.91 8.42 6.65
N ASP A 379 10.94 7.73 5.51
CA ASP A 379 11.44 8.30 4.27
C ASP A 379 10.47 9.39 3.82
N VAL A 380 10.84 10.65 4.04
CA VAL A 380 10.09 11.79 3.50
C VAL A 380 10.36 11.85 2.00
N GLY A 381 9.56 11.10 1.24
CA GLY A 381 9.73 10.86 -0.19
C GLY A 381 9.75 12.12 -1.06
N ALA A 382 10.60 12.09 -2.08
CA ALA A 382 10.86 13.15 -3.06
C ALA A 382 9.70 13.35 -4.07
N ALA A 383 8.50 13.67 -3.60
CA ALA A 383 7.32 13.93 -4.44
C ALA A 383 7.41 15.10 -5.46
N PRO A 384 8.27 16.14 -5.34
CA PRO A 384 8.19 17.29 -6.25
C PRO A 384 8.59 17.01 -7.71
N ARG A 385 9.31 15.92 -8.02
CA ARG A 385 9.76 15.65 -9.40
C ARG A 385 8.60 15.28 -10.34
N MET A 386 7.51 14.70 -9.83
CA MET A 386 6.36 14.36 -10.68
C MET A 386 5.58 15.59 -11.15
N ILE A 387 5.47 16.64 -10.33
CA ILE A 387 4.71 17.84 -10.70
C ILE A 387 5.47 18.68 -11.74
N GLY A 388 6.78 18.88 -11.57
CA GLY A 388 7.60 19.58 -12.56
C GLY A 388 7.71 18.84 -13.90
N SER A 389 7.75 17.50 -13.86
CA SER A 389 7.71 16.66 -15.07
C SER A 389 6.33 16.69 -15.74
N LEU A 390 5.23 16.68 -14.96
CA LEU A 390 3.88 16.84 -15.50
C LEU A 390 3.68 18.21 -16.15
N GLU A 391 4.19 19.30 -15.57
CA GLU A 391 4.07 20.63 -16.17
C GLU A 391 4.87 20.75 -17.48
N GLN A 392 6.05 20.12 -17.57
CA GLN A 392 6.81 20.03 -18.81
C GLN A 392 6.12 19.15 -19.88
N GLU A 393 5.47 18.06 -19.47
CA GLU A 393 4.76 17.15 -20.38
C GLU A 393 3.37 17.67 -20.80
N MET A 394 2.68 18.44 -19.96
CA MET A 394 1.35 19.00 -20.28
C MET A 394 1.41 20.29 -21.12
N GLY A 395 2.53 21.02 -21.10
CA GLY A 395 2.71 22.24 -21.91
C GLY A 395 2.44 22.05 -23.42
N PRO A 396 2.93 20.97 -24.05
CA PRO A 396 2.57 20.59 -25.42
C PRO A 396 1.07 20.31 -25.63
N TRP A 397 0.42 19.60 -24.71
CA TRP A 397 -1.00 19.25 -24.80
C TRP A 397 -1.93 20.46 -24.63
N SER A 398 -1.56 21.42 -23.77
CA SER A 398 -2.28 22.69 -23.62
C SER A 398 -2.26 23.51 -24.92
N ARG A 399 -1.12 23.56 -25.61
CA ARG A 399 -1.01 24.23 -26.92
C ARG A 399 -1.84 23.56 -28.00
N GLN A 400 -1.93 22.22 -27.97
CA GLN A 400 -2.74 21.45 -28.91
C GLN A 400 -4.24 21.63 -28.69
N THR A 401 -4.69 21.75 -27.42
CA THR A 401 -6.09 22.01 -27.10
C THR A 401 -6.52 23.43 -27.45
N ASP A 402 -5.66 24.43 -27.26
CA ASP A 402 -5.93 25.81 -27.71
C ASP A 402 -5.98 25.91 -29.24
N GLY A 403 -5.11 25.17 -29.95
CA GLY A 403 -5.16 25.05 -31.40
C GLY A 403 -6.48 24.45 -31.91
N LEU A 404 -6.94 23.35 -31.30
CA LEU A 404 -8.23 22.73 -31.63
C LEU A 404 -9.41 23.65 -31.31
N ARG A 405 -9.34 24.42 -30.22
CA ARG A 405 -10.39 25.39 -29.85
C ARG A 405 -10.50 26.53 -30.87
N GLN A 406 -9.38 27.05 -31.35
CA GLN A 406 -9.33 28.05 -32.42
C GLN A 406 -9.90 27.51 -33.72
N GLU A 407 -9.60 26.25 -34.06
CA GLU A 407 -10.11 25.62 -35.29
C GLU A 407 -11.62 25.37 -35.23
N VAL A 408 -12.15 24.95 -34.07
CA VAL A 408 -13.60 24.81 -33.87
C VAL A 408 -14.31 26.16 -33.96
N LEU A 409 -13.72 27.23 -33.43
CA LEU A 409 -14.26 28.58 -33.56
C LEU A 409 -14.24 29.09 -35.00
N ARG A 410 -13.16 28.79 -35.76
CA ARG A 410 -13.05 29.08 -37.19
C ARG A 410 -14.13 28.37 -38.00
N LEU A 411 -14.35 27.08 -37.73
CA LEU A 411 -15.37 26.28 -38.41
C LEU A 411 -16.80 26.73 -38.06
N ARG A 412 -17.04 27.18 -36.82
CA ARG A 412 -18.34 27.76 -36.43
C ARG A 412 -18.59 29.14 -37.01
N GLY A 413 -17.55 29.96 -37.20
CA GLY A 413 -17.66 31.28 -37.83
C GLY A 413 -17.90 31.24 -39.34
N GLY A 414 -17.58 30.12 -40.00
CA GLY A 414 -17.75 29.94 -41.45
C GLY A 414 -19.17 29.56 -41.90
N SER A 415 -20.09 29.22 -41.00
CA SER A 415 -21.44 28.74 -41.35
C SER A 415 -22.54 29.80 -41.36
N SER A 416 -22.22 31.09 -41.31
CA SER A 416 -23.21 32.16 -41.44
C SER A 416 -22.98 33.03 -42.69
N MET A 417 -23.24 32.47 -43.88
CA MET A 417 -23.68 33.29 -45.00
C MET A 417 -24.97 32.70 -45.58
N GLY A 418 -25.99 33.55 -45.63
CA GLY A 418 -27.37 33.20 -45.89
C GLY A 418 -27.62 32.64 -47.29
N VAL A 419 -28.51 31.66 -47.33
CA VAL A 419 -29.11 31.14 -48.56
C VAL A 419 -30.31 32.03 -48.90
N ARG A 420 -30.27 32.69 -50.07
CA ARG A 420 -31.45 33.14 -50.82
C ARG A 420 -31.81 32.06 -51.85
N PRO A 421 -33.09 31.79 -52.12
CA PRO A 421 -33.49 30.82 -53.12
C PRO A 421 -33.81 31.53 -54.44
N GLU A 422 -33.11 31.20 -55.53
CA GLU A 422 -33.67 31.20 -56.89
C GLU A 422 -32.70 30.59 -57.91
N GLU A 423 -33.30 29.74 -58.77
CA GLU A 423 -32.90 29.30 -60.12
C GLU A 423 -31.60 28.51 -60.40
N GLN A 424 -31.85 27.23 -60.72
CA GLN A 424 -31.48 26.49 -61.93
C GLN A 424 -30.02 26.11 -62.27
N GLU A 425 -29.92 24.80 -62.55
CA GLU A 425 -29.16 24.12 -63.62
C GLU A 425 -27.73 23.63 -63.37
N GLY A 426 -27.60 22.31 -63.45
CA GLY A 426 -26.49 21.64 -64.13
C GLY A 426 -25.20 21.46 -63.35
N TYR A 427 -25.14 20.46 -62.46
CA TYR A 427 -23.86 19.84 -62.10
C TYR A 427 -23.95 18.31 -62.09
N GLU A 428 -23.13 17.73 -62.95
CA GLU A 428 -22.94 16.30 -63.16
C GLU A 428 -22.03 15.75 -62.05
N TYR A 429 -22.46 14.68 -61.36
CA TYR A 429 -21.66 14.02 -60.33
C TYR A 429 -20.50 13.24 -60.97
N PRO A 430 -19.24 13.40 -60.53
CA PRO A 430 -18.20 12.48 -60.92
C PRO A 430 -18.44 11.12 -60.24
N ARG A 431 -18.56 10.07 -61.06
CA ARG A 431 -18.53 8.68 -60.61
C ARG A 431 -17.09 8.32 -60.22
N GLY A 432 -16.85 8.08 -58.95
CA GLY A 432 -15.64 7.45 -58.42
C GLY A 432 -15.74 7.26 -56.90
N PRO A 433 -15.23 6.14 -56.33
CA PRO A 433 -15.30 5.91 -54.89
C PRO A 433 -14.36 6.88 -54.14
N PRO A 434 -14.66 7.23 -52.88
CA PRO A 434 -13.86 8.18 -52.12
C PRO A 434 -12.46 7.62 -51.85
N GLN A 435 -11.44 8.43 -52.16
CA GLN A 435 -10.07 8.14 -51.75
C GLN A 435 -9.97 8.21 -50.22
N ALA A 436 -9.41 7.16 -49.63
CA ALA A 436 -9.24 7.04 -48.19
C ALA A 436 -8.25 8.08 -47.64
N LEU A 437 -8.47 8.43 -46.37
CA LEU A 437 -7.71 9.35 -45.51
C LEU A 437 -6.18 9.09 -45.44
N GLY A 438 -5.67 8.00 -46.03
CA GLY A 438 -4.26 7.62 -46.03
C GLY A 438 -3.38 8.42 -47.01
N GLY A 439 -3.95 9.16 -47.96
CA GLY A 439 -3.17 9.98 -48.91
C GLY A 439 -2.61 11.28 -48.31
N TYR A 440 -3.30 11.87 -47.33
CA TYR A 440 -2.94 13.17 -46.76
C TYR A 440 -1.82 13.08 -45.72
N LEU A 441 -1.74 12.00 -44.96
CA LEU A 441 -0.73 11.83 -43.89
C LEU A 441 0.67 11.51 -44.46
N THR A 442 0.74 10.85 -45.62
CA THR A 442 2.01 10.50 -46.26
C THR A 442 2.68 11.71 -46.92
N ALA A 443 1.90 12.71 -47.35
CA ALA A 443 2.42 13.95 -47.92
C ALA A 443 2.97 14.91 -46.85
N GLN A 444 2.38 14.92 -45.65
CA GLN A 444 2.80 15.80 -44.56
C GLN A 444 4.12 15.32 -43.90
N HIS A 445 4.30 14.00 -43.78
CA HIS A 445 5.54 13.41 -43.23
C HIS A 445 6.73 13.47 -44.20
N ALA A 446 6.48 13.55 -45.51
CA ALA A 446 7.52 13.71 -46.52
C ALA A 446 8.03 15.15 -46.62
N GLN A 447 7.27 16.14 -46.14
CA GLN A 447 7.62 17.55 -46.24
C GLN A 447 8.39 18.05 -45.00
N GLU A 448 8.18 17.46 -43.81
CA GLU A 448 8.92 17.82 -42.59
C GLU A 448 10.36 17.27 -42.55
N ASN A 449 10.67 16.22 -43.32
CA ASN A 449 12.02 15.62 -43.36
C ASN A 449 12.96 16.26 -44.41
N ALA A 450 12.51 17.27 -45.16
CA ALA A 450 13.31 17.92 -46.21
C ALA A 450 14.05 19.19 -45.75
N ASP A 451 13.70 19.77 -44.59
CA ASP A 451 14.16 21.10 -44.17
C ASP A 451 15.18 21.11 -43.01
N GLU A 452 15.67 19.96 -42.54
CA GLU A 452 16.66 19.89 -41.45
C GLU A 452 18.00 19.30 -41.89
N TYR A 453 18.64 19.85 -42.94
CA TYR A 453 20.05 19.54 -43.22
C TYR A 453 20.78 20.61 -44.05
N GLN A 454 20.79 21.86 -43.59
CA GLN A 454 21.85 22.81 -43.98
C GLN A 454 22.10 23.85 -42.88
N GLU A 455 23.15 23.67 -42.07
CA GLU A 455 23.96 24.81 -41.60
C GLU A 455 25.37 24.41 -41.13
N THR A 456 26.35 24.83 -41.93
CA THR A 456 27.68 25.36 -41.59
C THR A 456 28.65 24.59 -40.66
N ILE A 457 29.67 24.01 -41.30
CA ILE A 457 30.98 23.75 -40.71
C ILE A 457 31.81 25.05 -40.73
N ASN A 458 32.25 25.51 -39.56
CA ASN A 458 33.37 26.47 -39.44
C ASN A 458 34.49 25.84 -38.60
N PRO A 459 35.77 25.90 -39.03
CA PRO A 459 36.87 25.22 -38.36
C PRO A 459 37.41 26.04 -37.18
N VAL A 460 37.54 25.39 -36.02
CA VAL A 460 38.22 25.93 -34.83
C VAL A 460 39.75 25.74 -34.98
N PRO A 461 40.57 26.76 -34.68
CA PRO A 461 42.03 26.67 -34.81
C PRO A 461 42.67 25.85 -33.68
N ALA A 462 43.70 25.09 -34.05
CA ALA A 462 44.48 24.22 -33.19
C ALA A 462 45.21 24.98 -32.07
N MET A 463 45.15 24.44 -30.84
CA MET A 463 46.02 24.82 -29.73
C MET A 463 47.01 23.69 -29.37
N PRO A 464 48.19 24.03 -28.82
CA PRO A 464 49.36 23.17 -28.87
C PRO A 464 49.41 22.15 -27.73
N ARG A 465 49.76 20.91 -28.06
CA ARG A 465 50.14 19.88 -27.07
C ARG A 465 51.59 20.08 -26.62
N ARG A 466 51.82 19.93 -25.31
CA ARG A 466 53.12 19.61 -24.69
C ARG A 466 52.98 18.31 -23.86
N PRO A 467 54.10 17.63 -23.56
CA PRO A 467 54.17 16.18 -23.70
C PRO A 467 54.28 15.43 -22.35
N ASN A 468 54.22 14.10 -22.50
CA ASN A 468 54.60 13.05 -21.55
C ASN A 468 53.55 12.66 -20.51
N GLU A 469 52.97 11.46 -20.68
CA GLU A 469 53.26 10.35 -19.76
C GLU A 469 52.91 9.02 -20.42
N ILE A 470 53.89 8.12 -20.39
CA ILE A 470 53.87 6.79 -21.01
C ILE A 470 53.52 5.81 -19.91
N TRP A 471 52.37 5.14 -20.03
CA TRP A 471 52.15 3.83 -19.43
C TRP A 471 51.78 2.84 -20.53
N LYS A 472 52.72 1.94 -20.80
CA LYS A 472 52.54 0.77 -21.67
C LYS A 472 51.75 -0.28 -20.90
N CYS A 473 50.60 -0.69 -21.42
CA CYS A 473 50.06 -2.03 -21.17
C CYS A 473 50.10 -2.83 -22.47
N TYR A 474 50.63 -4.04 -22.34
CA TYR A 474 50.81 -5.04 -23.38
C TYR A 474 49.48 -5.46 -24.02
N GLY A 475 49.56 -5.82 -25.30
CA GLY A 475 48.41 -6.06 -26.18
C GLY A 475 47.57 -7.28 -25.86
N ALA A 476 46.29 -7.16 -26.18
CA ALA A 476 45.40 -8.25 -26.50
C ALA A 476 44.86 -8.00 -27.92
N THR A 477 45.09 -8.97 -28.78
CA THR A 477 44.68 -8.98 -30.18
C THR A 477 43.16 -9.06 -30.31
N GLY A 478 42.60 -8.09 -31.04
CA GLY A 478 41.32 -8.08 -31.76
C GLY A 478 40.23 -9.06 -31.32
N THR A 479 39.33 -8.60 -30.46
CA THR A 479 37.93 -9.05 -30.46
C THR A 479 37.12 -7.92 -31.10
N ALA A 480 36.56 -8.17 -32.28
CA ALA A 480 35.63 -7.24 -32.91
C ALA A 480 34.44 -6.99 -31.98
N ASP A 481 34.05 -5.72 -31.85
CA ASP A 481 32.89 -5.28 -31.09
C ASP A 481 31.63 -5.99 -31.60
N PRO A 482 30.83 -6.65 -30.75
CA PRO A 482 29.59 -7.31 -31.15
C PRO A 482 28.61 -6.38 -31.88
N MET A 483 28.70 -5.06 -31.65
CA MET A 483 27.90 -4.08 -32.37
C MET A 483 28.29 -3.96 -33.85
N SER A 484 29.56 -4.18 -34.19
CA SER A 484 30.05 -4.13 -35.57
C SER A 484 29.49 -5.27 -36.42
N HIS A 485 29.33 -6.46 -35.84
CA HIS A 485 28.72 -7.61 -36.53
C HIS A 485 27.20 -7.46 -36.72
N LEU A 486 26.52 -6.82 -35.77
CA LEU A 486 25.08 -6.52 -35.89
C LEU A 486 24.83 -5.52 -37.02
N LEU A 487 25.64 -4.47 -37.12
CA LEU A 487 25.53 -3.44 -38.15
C LEU A 487 25.84 -3.99 -39.54
N GLU A 488 26.84 -4.86 -39.68
CA GLU A 488 27.15 -5.52 -40.96
C GLU A 488 26.03 -6.50 -41.40
N GLY A 489 25.36 -7.15 -40.44
CA GLY A 489 24.19 -8.00 -40.70
C GLY A 489 22.98 -7.20 -41.17
N LEU A 490 22.69 -6.07 -40.51
CA LEU A 490 21.60 -5.16 -40.88
C LEU A 490 21.82 -4.55 -42.27
N GLU A 491 23.05 -4.15 -42.61
CA GLU A 491 23.37 -3.60 -43.92
C GLU A 491 23.13 -4.62 -45.06
N LYS A 492 23.38 -5.90 -44.82
CA LYS A 492 23.13 -6.97 -45.81
C LYS A 492 21.63 -7.25 -46.01
N VAL A 493 20.81 -7.13 -44.96
CA VAL A 493 19.35 -7.28 -45.06
C VAL A 493 18.71 -6.10 -45.79
N ILE A 494 19.17 -4.87 -45.50
CA ILE A 494 18.69 -3.65 -46.17
C ILE A 494 19.02 -3.68 -47.68
N LYS A 495 20.14 -4.31 -48.07
CA LYS A 495 20.53 -4.50 -49.48
C LYS A 495 19.80 -5.65 -50.20
N GLY A 496 18.75 -6.22 -49.60
CA GLY A 496 17.83 -7.16 -50.25
C GLY A 496 18.20 -8.64 -50.14
N ASN A 497 19.10 -9.01 -49.22
CA ASN A 497 19.38 -10.43 -48.96
C ASN A 497 18.35 -11.04 -48.02
N LYS A 498 18.09 -12.35 -48.20
CA LYS A 498 17.07 -13.09 -47.43
C LYS A 498 17.48 -13.22 -45.94
N PRO A 499 16.55 -13.05 -44.99
CA PRO A 499 16.84 -13.01 -43.55
C PRO A 499 17.27 -14.36 -42.93
N GLU A 500 17.26 -15.45 -43.69
CA GLU A 500 17.50 -16.82 -43.20
C GLU A 500 18.98 -17.10 -42.84
N GLU A 501 19.92 -16.25 -43.22
CA GLU A 501 21.35 -16.43 -42.96
C GLU A 501 21.85 -15.92 -41.59
N LEU A 502 21.03 -15.17 -40.84
CA LEU A 502 21.40 -14.67 -39.50
C LEU A 502 21.45 -15.76 -38.40
N SER A 503 20.96 -16.97 -38.70
CA SER A 503 20.80 -18.05 -37.71
C SER A 503 21.98 -19.04 -37.63
N LYS A 504 23.01 -18.91 -38.49
CA LYS A 504 24.09 -19.92 -38.61
C LYS A 504 25.44 -19.52 -38.02
N SER A 505 25.59 -18.33 -37.43
CA SER A 505 26.89 -17.82 -37.01
C SER A 505 27.03 -17.59 -35.51
N VAL A 506 26.78 -18.59 -34.66
CA VAL A 506 27.39 -18.65 -33.32
C VAL A 506 27.59 -20.12 -32.90
N THR A 507 28.80 -20.64 -33.09
CA THR A 507 29.23 -21.89 -32.41
C THR A 507 29.98 -21.48 -31.15
N ILE A 508 29.35 -21.62 -29.99
CA ILE A 508 29.97 -21.33 -28.69
C ILE A 508 30.77 -22.57 -28.26
N HIS A 509 32.09 -22.45 -28.18
CA HIS A 509 32.92 -23.48 -27.55
C HIS A 509 32.76 -23.44 -26.02
N PRO A 510 32.54 -24.59 -25.35
CA PRO A 510 32.44 -24.63 -23.89
C PRO A 510 33.81 -24.37 -23.24
N CYS A 511 33.84 -23.48 -22.23
CA CYS A 511 35.01 -23.26 -21.37
C CYS A 511 35.24 -24.45 -20.42
N PRO A 512 36.51 -24.77 -20.08
CA PRO A 512 36.83 -25.88 -19.19
C PRO A 512 36.53 -25.54 -17.72
N LEU A 513 35.97 -26.53 -17.02
CA LEU A 513 35.78 -26.53 -15.57
C LEU A 513 37.13 -26.50 -14.85
N TYR A 514 37.32 -25.53 -13.96
CA TYR A 514 38.32 -25.62 -12.89
C TYR A 514 37.72 -26.42 -11.73
N THR A 515 38.35 -27.54 -11.39
CA THR A 515 38.14 -28.24 -10.11
C THR A 515 38.90 -27.50 -9.01
N LEU A 516 38.21 -27.32 -7.87
CA LEU A 516 38.79 -26.87 -6.59
C LEU A 516 39.87 -27.81 -6.07
#